data_AF-A0A7C1T0N8-F1
#
_entry.id   AF-A0A7C1T0N8-F1
#
_cell.length_a   1.000
_cell.length_b   1.000
_cell.length_c   1.000
_cell.angle_alpha   90.00
_cell.angle_beta   90.00
_cell.angle_gamma   90.00
#
_symmetry.space_group_name_H-M   'P 1'
#
loop_
_entity.id
_entity.type
_entity.pdbx_description
1 polymer ?
#
loop_
_entity_poly.entity_id
_entity_poly.type
_entity_poly.pdbx_seq_one_letter_code
_entity_poly.pdbx_strand_id
1 'polypeptide(L)'
;IARHACLNPSWLEPPSRVALFLWTEAGGLVMDELVRRAMEHSADGDGYNIGRIDARVMAEHFMISRTHLQRLFRRAVETGCLYWPNGDRSHCILKRDFLEEYCGWQAIKFAIVDFAYERICGPVRLGKSDPRLGAVGGF
;
A
#
# COMPACT_ATOMS: atom_id res chain seq x y z
N ILE A 1 -15.23 -14.32 8.98
CA ILE A 1 -14.15 -13.34 8.69
C ILE A 1 -13.23 -13.16 9.89
N ALA A 2 -13.68 -12.53 11.00
CA ALA A 2 -12.82 -12.19 12.14
C ALA A 2 -11.95 -13.35 12.68
N ARG A 3 -12.56 -14.52 12.96
CA ARG A 3 -11.80 -15.70 13.42
C ARG A 3 -10.69 -16.14 12.44
N HIS A 4 -10.94 -16.11 11.13
CA HIS A 4 -9.93 -16.52 10.15
C HIS A 4 -8.80 -15.48 10.06
N ALA A 5 -9.12 -14.19 10.13
CA ALA A 5 -8.11 -13.15 10.15
C ALA A 5 -7.23 -13.24 11.41
N CYS A 6 -7.82 -13.39 12.59
CA CYS A 6 -7.10 -13.47 13.87
C CYS A 6 -6.26 -14.75 14.05
N LEU A 7 -6.47 -15.79 13.24
CA LEU A 7 -5.75 -17.06 13.33
C LEU A 7 -4.84 -17.31 12.14
N ASN A 8 -4.72 -16.38 11.19
CA ASN A 8 -3.85 -16.53 10.02
C ASN A 8 -2.51 -15.84 10.27
N PRO A 9 -1.41 -16.59 10.51
CA PRO A 9 -0.11 -15.99 10.80
C PRO A 9 0.39 -15.10 9.67
N SER A 10 0.10 -15.44 8.41
CA SER A 10 0.52 -14.66 7.25
C SER A 10 -0.21 -13.32 7.11
N TRP A 11 -1.38 -13.16 7.76
CA TRP A 11 -2.00 -11.84 7.94
C TRP A 11 -1.30 -11.08 9.07
N LEU A 12 -1.11 -11.73 10.22
CA LEU A 12 -0.61 -11.09 11.45
C LEU A 12 0.85 -10.65 11.35
N GLU A 13 1.66 -11.41 10.61
CA GLU A 13 3.10 -11.22 10.45
C GLU A 13 3.42 -10.76 9.02
N PRO A 14 3.29 -9.45 8.73
CA PRO A 14 3.68 -8.91 7.43
C PRO A 14 5.18 -9.06 7.17
N PRO A 15 5.63 -9.07 5.89
CA PRO A 15 7.04 -8.91 5.55
C PRO A 15 7.66 -7.71 6.27
N SER A 16 8.94 -7.80 6.65
CA SER A 16 9.59 -6.79 7.50
C SER A 16 9.54 -5.36 6.93
N ARG A 17 9.69 -5.23 5.60
CA ARG A 17 9.53 -3.96 4.88
C ARG A 17 8.10 -3.40 4.96
N VAL A 18 7.10 -4.27 4.95
CA VAL A 18 5.68 -3.90 5.08
C VAL A 18 5.35 -3.55 6.53
N ALA A 19 5.87 -4.32 7.49
CA ALA A 19 5.75 -4.10 8.93
C ALA A 19 6.27 -2.71 9.35
N LEU A 20 7.33 -2.23 8.69
CA LEU A 20 7.90 -0.88 8.90
C LEU A 20 6.82 0.21 8.84
N PHE A 21 5.91 0.13 7.87
CA PHE A 21 4.81 1.08 7.72
C PHE A 21 3.65 0.75 8.65
N LEU A 22 3.23 -0.51 8.73
CA LEU A 22 2.02 -0.88 9.45
C LEU A 22 2.11 -0.70 10.97
N TRP A 23 3.29 -0.91 11.56
CA TRP A 23 3.51 -0.74 12.99
C TRP A 23 3.91 0.69 13.36
N THR A 24 3.97 1.58 12.37
CA THR A 24 4.20 3.01 12.58
C THR A 24 2.86 3.73 12.63
N GLU A 25 2.70 4.66 13.57
CA GLU A 25 1.51 5.52 13.65
C GLU A 25 1.29 6.25 12.31
N ALA A 26 0.06 6.15 11.78
CA ALA A 26 -0.35 6.59 10.44
C ALA A 26 0.44 5.99 9.25
N GLY A 27 1.32 5.02 9.48
CA GLY A 27 2.17 4.47 8.42
C GLY A 27 1.40 3.63 7.40
N GLY A 28 0.26 3.02 7.78
CA GLY A 28 -0.68 2.43 6.82
C GLY A 28 -1.23 3.45 5.83
N LEU A 29 -1.64 4.64 6.30
CA LEU A 29 -2.13 5.72 5.44
C LEU A 29 -1.02 6.27 4.53
N VAL A 30 0.21 6.37 5.05
CA VAL A 30 1.38 6.70 4.23
C VAL A 30 1.57 5.67 3.14
N MET A 31 1.52 4.37 3.46
CA MET A 31 1.64 3.30 2.47
C MET A 31 0.57 3.41 1.38
N ASP A 32 -0.69 3.62 1.77
CA ASP A 32 -1.81 3.76 0.82
C ASP A 32 -1.59 4.95 -0.13
N GLU A 33 -1.07 6.08 0.36
CA GLU A 33 -0.74 7.24 -0.46
C GLU A 33 0.46 6.98 -1.40
N LEU A 34 1.45 6.19 -0.99
CA LEU A 34 2.54 5.76 -1.89
C LEU A 34 2.00 4.86 -3.00
N VAL A 35 1.14 3.89 -2.67
CA VAL A 35 0.52 2.98 -3.65
C VAL A 35 -0.39 3.75 -4.60
N ARG A 36 -1.19 4.69 -4.10
CA ARG A 36 -2.07 5.53 -4.93
C ARG A 36 -1.29 6.32 -6.00
N ARG A 37 -0.03 6.65 -5.73
CA ARG A 37 0.86 7.37 -6.66
C ARG A 37 1.60 6.43 -7.62
N ALA A 38 1.67 5.13 -7.34
CA ALA A 38 2.45 4.15 -8.09
C ALA A 38 1.75 3.72 -9.39
N MET A 39 1.49 4.69 -10.27
CA MET A 39 0.74 4.49 -11.52
C MET A 39 1.66 4.28 -12.74
N GLU A 40 2.84 4.89 -12.72
CA GLU A 40 3.79 4.89 -13.84
C GLU A 40 5.10 4.23 -13.44
N HIS A 41 5.64 3.37 -14.30
CA HIS A 41 6.96 2.78 -14.09
C HIS A 41 8.07 3.83 -14.16
N SER A 42 9.10 3.65 -13.36
CA SER A 42 10.35 4.40 -13.51
C SER A 42 11.05 4.04 -14.82
N ALA A 43 11.89 4.95 -15.33
CA ALA A 43 12.59 4.76 -16.60
C ALA A 43 13.58 3.56 -16.59
N ASP A 44 14.10 3.21 -15.42
CA ASP A 44 14.97 2.04 -15.20
C ASP A 44 14.17 0.74 -15.04
N GLY A 45 12.84 0.80 -14.89
CA GLY A 45 11.97 -0.36 -14.69
C GLY A 45 12.00 -0.95 -13.27
N ASP A 46 12.85 -0.44 -12.39
CA ASP A 46 13.08 -0.97 -11.03
C ASP A 46 11.99 -0.56 -10.02
N GLY A 47 11.06 0.29 -10.44
CA GLY A 47 9.97 0.73 -9.58
C GLY A 47 8.90 1.56 -10.27
N TYR A 48 8.26 2.39 -9.45
CA TYR A 48 7.19 3.29 -9.83
C TYR A 48 7.54 4.71 -9.42
N ASN A 49 7.40 5.65 -10.37
CA ASN A 49 7.63 7.06 -10.09
C ASN A 49 6.46 7.62 -9.31
N ILE A 50 6.66 7.91 -8.03
CA ILE A 50 5.64 8.48 -7.14
C ILE A 50 5.80 10.00 -6.96
N GLY A 51 6.69 10.59 -7.76
CA GLY A 51 6.93 12.03 -7.84
C GLY A 51 7.50 12.64 -6.56
N ARG A 52 7.27 13.96 -6.41
CA ARG A 52 7.74 14.70 -5.24
C ARG A 52 6.85 14.42 -4.03
N ILE A 53 7.48 14.10 -2.91
CA ILE A 53 6.81 13.95 -1.62
C ILE A 53 7.06 15.18 -0.77
N ASP A 54 6.02 15.99 -0.59
CA ASP A 54 6.06 17.09 0.39
C ASP A 54 5.73 16.54 1.79
N ALA A 55 6.78 16.30 2.57
CA ALA A 55 6.66 15.77 3.92
C ALA A 55 5.91 16.70 4.88
N ARG A 56 5.81 18.01 4.61
CA ARG A 56 5.01 18.92 5.44
C ARG A 56 3.53 18.70 5.15
N VAL A 57 3.14 18.78 3.88
CA VAL A 57 1.74 18.62 3.45
C VAL A 57 1.21 17.23 3.83
N MET A 58 2.01 16.19 3.63
CA MET A 58 1.62 14.83 3.97
C MET A 58 1.49 14.61 5.49
N ALA A 59 2.40 15.19 6.28
CA ALA A 59 2.33 15.10 7.74
C ALA A 59 1.08 15.83 8.29
N GLU A 60 0.76 17.01 7.74
CA GLU A 60 -0.48 17.74 8.05
C GLU A 60 -1.72 16.91 7.70
N HIS A 61 -1.76 16.30 6.51
CA HIS A 61 -2.88 15.48 6.06
C HIS A 61 -3.12 14.26 6.96
N PHE A 62 -2.04 13.59 7.41
CA PHE A 62 -2.13 12.41 8.27
C PHE A 62 -2.09 12.73 9.76
N MET A 63 -2.13 14.01 10.15
CA MET A 63 -2.13 14.47 11.53
C MET A 63 -0.95 13.91 12.37
N ILE A 64 0.23 13.77 11.74
CA ILE A 64 1.48 13.34 12.38
C ILE A 64 2.54 14.43 12.33
N SER A 65 3.59 14.31 13.15
CA SER A 65 4.69 15.27 13.08
C SER A 65 5.53 15.08 11.81
N ARG A 66 6.06 16.18 11.27
CA ARG A 66 7.01 16.14 10.14
C ARG A 66 8.23 15.28 10.43
N THR A 67 8.76 15.34 11.66
CA THR A 67 9.92 14.55 12.09
C THR A 67 9.61 13.05 12.05
N HIS A 68 8.41 12.65 12.49
CA HIS A 68 7.97 11.25 12.41
C HIS A 68 7.94 10.73 10.98
N LEU A 69 7.29 11.47 10.08
CA LEU A 69 7.22 11.10 8.66
C LEU A 69 8.62 11.05 8.00
N GLN A 70 9.48 12.01 8.30
CA GLN A 70 10.87 12.02 7.81
C GLN A 70 11.68 10.82 8.31
N ARG A 71 11.47 10.39 9.55
CA ARG A 71 12.11 9.17 10.09
C ARG A 71 11.58 7.91 9.40
N LEU A 72 10.29 7.83 9.14
CA LEU A 72 9.69 6.72 8.40
C LEU A 72 10.28 6.61 6.98
N PHE A 73 10.33 7.71 6.22
CA PHE A 73 10.92 7.70 4.88
C PHE A 73 12.41 7.40 4.87
N ARG A 74 13.16 7.90 5.86
CA ARG A 74 14.58 7.53 5.99
C ARG A 74 14.74 6.02 6.13
N ARG A 75 14.00 5.40 7.06
CA ARG A 75 14.01 3.94 7.24
C ARG A 75 13.54 3.21 5.99
N ALA A 76 12.57 3.74 5.26
CA ALA A 76 12.09 3.17 4.01
C ALA A 76 13.18 3.18 2.92
N VAL A 77 14.05 4.19 2.88
CA VAL A 77 15.23 4.17 2.00
C VAL A 77 16.26 3.15 2.46
N GLU A 78 16.59 3.17 3.75
CA GLU A 78 17.59 2.27 4.34
C GLU A 78 17.22 0.78 4.15
N THR A 79 15.93 0.48 4.16
CA THR A 79 15.39 -0.88 3.95
C THR A 79 15.06 -1.20 2.49
N GLY A 80 15.33 -0.27 1.56
CA GLY A 80 15.13 -0.50 0.13
C GLY A 80 13.68 -0.52 -0.33
N CYS A 81 12.76 0.14 0.38
CA CYS A 81 11.39 0.38 -0.08
C CYS A 81 11.32 1.54 -1.08
N LEU A 82 12.10 2.59 -0.85
CA LEU A 82 12.12 3.84 -1.62
C LEU A 82 13.53 4.22 -2.05
N TYR A 83 13.68 4.96 -3.14
CA TYR A 83 14.93 5.60 -3.50
C TYR A 83 14.73 6.90 -4.29
N TRP A 84 15.77 7.72 -4.34
CA TRP A 84 15.82 8.95 -5.13
C TRP A 84 16.95 8.84 -6.15
N PRO A 85 16.66 8.74 -7.47
CA PRO A 85 17.66 8.43 -8.50
C PRO A 85 18.83 9.41 -8.54
N ASN A 86 18.54 10.71 -8.39
CA ASN A 86 19.54 11.79 -8.53
C ASN A 86 19.92 12.43 -7.18
N GLY A 87 19.47 11.86 -6.05
CA GLY A 87 19.63 12.45 -4.72
C GLY A 87 18.83 13.74 -4.47
N ASP A 88 18.21 14.31 -5.51
CA ASP A 88 17.25 15.39 -5.38
C ASP A 88 15.89 14.84 -4.94
N ARG A 89 15.12 15.61 -4.16
CA ARG A 89 13.84 15.15 -3.61
C ARG A 89 12.66 15.28 -4.58
N SER A 90 12.94 15.48 -5.87
CA SER A 90 11.94 15.78 -6.90
C SER A 90 11.26 14.51 -7.42
N HIS A 91 12.00 13.40 -7.53
CA HIS A 91 11.54 12.12 -8.04
C HIS A 91 11.82 11.01 -7.03
N CYS A 92 10.82 10.69 -6.21
CA CYS A 92 10.87 9.50 -5.37
C CYS A 92 10.39 8.30 -6.19
N ILE A 93 11.12 7.19 -6.11
CA ILE A 93 10.74 5.91 -6.71
C ILE A 93 10.36 4.93 -5.61
N LEU A 94 9.19 4.31 -5.77
CA LEU A 94 8.75 3.15 -4.99
C LEU A 94 9.26 1.89 -5.66
N LYS A 95 10.05 1.06 -4.97
CA LYS A 95 10.58 -0.15 -5.59
C LYS A 95 9.47 -1.15 -5.94
N ARG A 96 9.63 -1.80 -7.10
CA ARG A 96 8.69 -2.79 -7.61
C ARG A 96 8.55 -3.99 -6.67
N ASP A 97 9.67 -4.56 -6.25
CA ASP A 97 9.71 -5.73 -5.37
C ASP A 97 9.03 -5.47 -4.01
N PHE A 98 9.19 -4.25 -3.48
CA PHE A 98 8.51 -3.84 -2.25
C PHE A 98 6.99 -3.69 -2.46
N LEU A 99 6.55 -3.12 -3.60
CA LEU A 99 5.12 -3.07 -3.91
C LEU A 99 4.53 -4.47 -4.07
N GLU A 100 5.26 -5.39 -4.69
CA GLU A 100 4.85 -6.81 -4.83
C GLU A 100 4.72 -7.49 -3.46
N GLU A 101 5.64 -7.26 -2.53
CA GLU A 101 5.52 -7.73 -1.14
C GLU A 101 4.27 -7.19 -0.45
N TYR A 102 4.00 -5.89 -0.59
CA TYR A 102 2.81 -5.27 -0.02
C TYR A 102 1.52 -5.85 -0.62
N CYS A 103 1.45 -5.98 -1.94
CA CYS A 103 0.32 -6.56 -2.66
C CYS A 103 0.11 -8.02 -2.27
N GLY A 104 1.17 -8.81 -2.16
CA GLY A 104 1.10 -10.20 -1.70
C GLY A 104 0.52 -10.31 -0.30
N TRP A 105 0.93 -9.43 0.62
CA TRP A 105 0.36 -9.40 1.96
C TRP A 105 -1.11 -8.94 1.99
N GLN A 106 -1.49 -7.93 1.20
CA GLN A 106 -2.89 -7.48 1.08
C GLN A 106 -3.79 -8.57 0.46
N ALA A 107 -3.27 -9.35 -0.49
CA ALA A 107 -4.01 -10.44 -1.12
C ALA A 107 -4.46 -11.51 -0.10
N ILE A 108 -3.66 -11.79 0.93
CA ILE A 108 -4.06 -12.70 2.03
C ILE A 108 -5.32 -12.20 2.72
N LYS A 109 -5.40 -10.89 2.97
CA LYS A 109 -6.58 -10.29 3.60
C LYS A 109 -7.80 -10.39 2.71
N PHE A 110 -7.63 -10.02 1.45
CA PHE A 110 -8.72 -10.06 0.47
C PHE A 110 -9.20 -11.48 0.22
N ALA A 111 -8.32 -12.49 0.21
CA ALA A 111 -8.72 -13.89 0.08
C ALA A 111 -9.64 -14.35 1.22
N ILE A 112 -9.43 -13.87 2.46
CA ILE A 112 -10.33 -14.19 3.59
C ILE A 112 -11.69 -13.50 3.42
N VAL A 113 -11.70 -12.26 2.92
CA VAL A 113 -12.93 -11.51 2.64
C VAL A 113 -13.71 -12.19 1.50
N ASP A 114 -13.02 -12.50 0.41
CA ASP A 114 -13.56 -13.17 -0.78
C ASP A 114 -14.16 -14.54 -0.43
N PHE A 115 -13.40 -15.37 0.31
CA PHE A 115 -13.91 -16.66 0.81
C PHE A 115 -15.19 -16.51 1.65
N ALA A 116 -15.23 -15.50 2.52
CA ALA A 116 -16.42 -15.28 3.34
C ALA A 116 -17.60 -14.76 2.53
N TYR A 117 -17.34 -13.92 1.52
CA TYR A 117 -18.34 -13.44 0.58
C TYR A 117 -18.93 -14.60 -0.22
N GLU A 118 -18.09 -15.44 -0.82
CA GLU A 118 -18.51 -16.61 -1.60
C GLU A 118 -19.38 -17.58 -0.79
N ARG A 119 -19.06 -17.80 0.48
CA ARG A 119 -19.88 -18.67 1.36
C ARG A 119 -21.30 -18.17 1.60
N ILE A 120 -21.54 -16.88 1.47
CA ILE A 120 -22.86 -16.25 1.70
C ILE A 120 -23.58 -16.01 0.37
N CYS A 121 -22.85 -15.52 -0.62
CA CYS A 121 -23.40 -15.06 -1.89
C CYS A 121 -23.32 -16.09 -3.02
N GLY A 122 -22.59 -17.20 -2.82
CA GLY A 122 -22.24 -18.16 -3.86
C GLY A 122 -21.03 -17.71 -4.69
N PRO A 123 -20.59 -18.53 -5.66
CA PRO A 123 -19.38 -18.27 -6.45
C PRO A 123 -19.50 -16.98 -7.24
N VAL A 124 -18.43 -16.19 -7.23
CA VAL A 124 -18.32 -14.95 -8.03
C VAL A 124 -18.41 -15.34 -9.51
N ARG A 125 -19.49 -14.92 -10.17
CA ARG A 125 -19.63 -15.07 -11.62
C ARG A 125 -18.97 -13.87 -12.29
N LEU A 126 -17.70 -13.99 -12.67
CA LEU A 126 -16.91 -12.96 -13.37
C LEU A 126 -17.41 -12.64 -14.81
N GLY A 127 -18.68 -12.91 -15.13
CA GLY A 127 -19.25 -12.81 -16.49
C GLY A 127 -20.51 -11.94 -16.61
N LYS A 128 -20.98 -11.27 -15.55
CA LYS A 128 -21.98 -10.21 -15.66
C LYS A 128 -21.53 -9.04 -14.81
N SER A 129 -21.37 -7.87 -15.44
CA SER A 129 -21.25 -6.60 -14.74
C SER A 129 -22.37 -6.53 -13.70
N ASP A 130 -22.00 -6.49 -12.42
CA ASP A 130 -22.96 -6.20 -11.37
C ASP A 130 -23.52 -4.79 -11.64
N PRO A 131 -24.83 -4.62 -11.88
CA PRO A 131 -25.42 -3.31 -12.12
C PRO A 131 -25.16 -2.32 -10.97
N ARG A 132 -24.87 -2.83 -9.77
CA ARG A 132 -24.62 -2.03 -8.57
C ARG A 132 -23.21 -1.43 -8.51
N LEU A 133 -22.24 -2.01 -9.21
CA LEU A 133 -20.87 -1.48 -9.28
C LEU A 133 -20.72 -0.36 -10.32
N GLY A 134 -21.66 -0.22 -11.25
CA GLY A 134 -21.68 0.88 -12.23
C GLY A 134 -22.17 2.23 -11.68
N ALA A 135 -22.65 2.29 -10.44
CA ALA A 135 -23.26 3.49 -9.86
C ALA A 135 -22.31 4.34 -8.99
N VAL A 136 -21.06 3.91 -8.75
CA VAL A 136 -20.12 4.59 -7.83
C VAL A 136 -19.01 5.34 -8.60
N GLY A 137 -19.08 5.42 -9.92
CA GLY A 137 -18.13 6.14 -10.77
C GLY A 137 -18.68 7.49 -11.23
N GLY A 138 -18.81 8.45 -10.32
CA GLY A 138 -19.22 9.80 -10.70
C GLY A 138 -19.17 10.77 -9.55
N PHE A 139 -17.97 11.19 -9.15
CA PHE A 139 -17.63 12.52 -8.62
C PHE A 139 -16.12 12.75 -8.80
#